data_AF-A0A8H5HLD2-F1
#
_entry.id   AF-A0A8H5HLD2-F1
#
_cell.length_a   1.000
_cell.length_b   1.000
_cell.length_c   1.000
_cell.angle_alpha   90.00
_cell.angle_beta   90.00
_cell.angle_gamma   90.00
#
_symmetry.space_group_name_H-M   'P 1'
#
loop_
_entity.id
_entity.type
_entity.pdbx_description
1 polymer ?
#
loop_
_entity_poly.entity_id
_entity_poly.type
_entity_poly.pdbx_seq_one_letter_code
_entity_poly.pdbx_strand_id
1 'polypeptide(L)'
;MALAASSSAGRGDVILQPSFFTSSLYVNPLREDIRSLIHAYHEAYAKSPEKPFALFKAVWLAQGWQWLHFRVFDDRSREAFIKVSLRLFLERSVRTEAPFTRVVALLGLYTFFNTQPTGSALTLYSSQNILIPLGRSLLLAVASSRSSDNANAASAPAIRLAYPRNPFNPRQLPREIYVDSLTDSDLQVAKKSGRPSKRDKAKKAKAALDGIDKWMHNTSAPRPSAQDQEGPSTATIHYLLAQPPMQSLWEYQAHKSSTLLAINSVPAEALDSPSAMELVTHEVLERLRQLQETEQARVKPTASSFSGRERQSGL
;
A
#
# COMPACT_ATOMS: atom_id res chain seq x y z
N MET A 1 -15.38 20.76 9.93
CA MET A 1 -16.03 19.43 9.88
C MET A 1 -14.97 18.39 10.17
N ALA A 2 -15.06 17.70 11.30
CA ALA A 2 -14.15 16.60 11.65
C ALA A 2 -14.70 15.33 11.03
N LEU A 3 -14.09 14.87 9.93
CA LEU A 3 -14.36 13.54 9.38
C LEU A 3 -13.92 12.53 10.45
N ALA A 4 -14.87 11.76 10.97
CA ALA A 4 -14.56 10.65 11.87
C ALA A 4 -13.55 9.74 11.17
N ALA A 5 -12.45 9.39 11.85
CA ALA A 5 -11.44 8.49 11.32
C ALA A 5 -12.11 7.14 11.05
N SER A 6 -12.43 6.87 9.79
CA SER A 6 -13.00 5.60 9.37
C SER A 6 -11.91 4.54 9.59
N SER A 7 -11.98 3.80 10.70
CA SER A 7 -11.08 2.68 10.95
C SER A 7 -11.54 1.52 10.05
N SER A 8 -11.21 1.58 8.76
CA SER A 8 -11.55 0.53 7.80
C SER A 8 -10.65 -0.69 7.90
N ALA A 9 -9.70 -0.72 8.85
CA ALA A 9 -8.80 -1.85 8.99
C ALA A 9 -9.60 -3.09 9.39
N GLY A 10 -9.58 -4.08 8.48
CA GLY A 10 -10.11 -5.39 8.74
C GLY A 10 -9.45 -5.96 9.99
N ARG A 11 -10.21 -6.76 10.74
CA ARG A 11 -9.72 -7.42 11.95
C ARG A 11 -8.54 -8.34 11.58
N GLY A 12 -7.30 -7.86 11.73
CA GLY A 12 -6.08 -8.60 11.38
C GLY A 12 -5.06 -7.80 10.57
N ASP A 13 -5.42 -6.62 10.04
CA ASP A 13 -4.44 -5.79 9.33
C ASP A 13 -3.42 -5.17 10.29
N VAL A 14 -2.14 -5.42 10.01
CA VAL A 14 -1.02 -4.80 10.73
C VAL A 14 -0.88 -3.37 10.25
N ILE A 15 -1.57 -2.45 10.92
CA ILE A 15 -1.39 -1.01 10.68
C ILE A 15 -0.14 -0.55 11.42
N LEU A 16 0.83 -0.01 10.69
CA LEU A 16 1.98 0.66 11.30
C LEU A 16 1.50 1.90 12.04
N GLN A 17 1.97 2.14 13.26
CA GLN A 17 1.63 3.39 13.93
C GLN A 17 2.43 4.55 13.32
N PRO A 18 1.85 5.74 13.11
CA PRO A 18 2.58 6.91 12.60
C PRO A 18 3.85 7.25 13.38
N SER A 19 3.88 6.96 14.69
CA SER A 19 5.04 7.13 15.57
C SER A 19 6.24 6.28 15.16
N PHE A 20 6.03 5.15 14.47
CA PHE A 20 7.10 4.33 13.92
C PHE A 20 7.98 5.12 12.96
N PHE A 21 7.40 5.94 12.07
CA PHE A 21 8.16 6.74 11.11
C PHE A 21 8.96 7.85 11.77
N THR A 22 8.59 8.29 12.97
CA THR A 22 9.40 9.23 13.75
C THR A 22 10.43 8.55 14.66
N SER A 23 10.37 7.23 14.79
CA SER A 23 11.26 6.46 15.66
C SER A 23 12.65 6.32 15.05
N SER A 24 13.66 6.10 15.90
CA SER A 24 15.03 5.79 15.48
C SER A 24 15.12 4.54 14.61
N LEU A 25 14.19 3.59 14.77
CA LEU A 25 14.13 2.35 13.99
C LEU A 25 13.84 2.60 12.51
N TYR A 26 13.14 3.68 12.17
CA TYR A 26 12.89 4.07 10.79
C TYR A 26 13.88 5.14 10.32
N VAL A 27 14.11 6.16 11.16
CA VAL A 27 14.91 7.33 10.80
C VAL A 27 16.37 6.97 10.55
N ASN A 28 16.98 6.12 11.37
CA ASN A 28 18.41 5.82 11.24
C ASN A 28 18.72 4.97 10.01
N PRO A 29 17.99 3.87 9.72
CA PRO A 29 18.20 3.13 8.47
C PRO A 29 17.96 4.00 7.24
N LEU A 30 16.88 4.79 7.22
CA LEU A 30 16.60 5.64 6.07
C LEU A 30 17.68 6.73 5.87
N ARG A 31 18.26 7.27 6.96
CA ARG A 31 19.41 8.17 6.85
C ARG A 31 20.62 7.49 6.23
N GLU A 32 20.85 6.23 6.56
CA GLU A 32 21.95 5.45 5.98
C GLU A 32 21.70 5.14 4.52
N ASP A 33 20.47 4.80 4.14
CA ASP A 33 20.08 4.61 2.75
C ASP A 33 20.30 5.89 1.93
N ILE A 34 19.95 7.06 2.47
CA ILE A 34 20.23 8.35 1.82
C ILE A 34 21.74 8.57 1.65
N ARG A 35 22.57 8.23 2.65
CA ARG A 35 24.04 8.32 2.52
C ARG A 35 24.55 7.39 1.43
N SER A 36 24.09 6.14 1.41
CA SER A 36 24.42 5.15 0.39
C SER A 36 24.04 5.63 -1.02
N LEU A 37 22.86 6.23 -1.18
CA LEU A 37 22.43 6.87 -2.43
C LEU A 37 23.40 7.98 -2.88
N ILE A 38 23.82 8.84 -1.95
CA ILE A 38 24.77 9.93 -2.24
C ILE A 38 26.13 9.38 -2.66
N HIS A 39 26.66 8.38 -1.94
CA HIS A 39 27.94 7.75 -2.25
C HIS A 39 27.90 7.03 -3.59
N ALA A 40 26.88 6.22 -3.86
CA ALA A 40 26.74 5.52 -5.14
C ALA A 40 26.62 6.50 -6.32
N TYR A 41 25.88 7.60 -6.12
CA TYR A 41 25.80 8.66 -7.13
C TYR A 41 27.15 9.35 -7.35
N HIS A 42 27.89 9.64 -6.27
CA HIS A 42 29.22 10.26 -6.36
C HIS A 42 30.20 9.38 -7.16
N GLU A 43 30.24 8.08 -6.87
CA GLU A 43 31.08 7.13 -7.60
C GLU A 43 30.72 7.01 -9.08
N ALA A 44 29.41 6.96 -9.38
CA ALA A 44 28.95 6.90 -10.76
C ALA A 44 29.22 8.22 -11.51
N TYR A 45 29.01 9.36 -10.86
CA TYR A 45 29.26 10.68 -11.44
C TYR A 45 30.74 10.92 -11.74
N ALA A 46 31.64 10.42 -10.89
CA ALA A 46 33.08 10.49 -11.13
C ALA A 46 33.53 9.74 -12.41
N LYS A 47 32.77 8.72 -12.84
CA LYS A 47 33.05 7.95 -14.06
C LYS A 47 32.45 8.60 -15.31
N SER A 48 31.27 9.18 -15.21
CA SER A 48 30.55 9.75 -16.37
C SER A 48 29.72 11.01 -16.02
N PRO A 49 30.31 12.21 -16.14
CA PRO A 49 29.65 13.45 -15.72
C PRO A 49 28.61 14.01 -16.72
N GLU A 50 28.48 13.43 -17.92
CA GLU A 50 27.79 14.05 -19.07
C GLU A 50 26.27 14.24 -18.87
N LYS A 51 25.63 13.47 -17.99
CA LYS A 51 24.17 13.53 -17.75
C LYS A 51 23.81 13.31 -16.28
N PRO A 52 24.01 14.31 -15.39
CA PRO A 52 23.90 14.14 -13.94
C PRO A 52 22.53 13.60 -13.50
N PHE A 53 21.44 14.07 -14.11
CA PHE A 53 20.09 13.65 -13.71
C PHE A 53 19.68 12.27 -14.25
N ALA A 54 20.10 11.92 -15.47
CA ALA A 54 19.86 10.59 -16.02
C ALA A 54 20.63 9.53 -15.22
N LEU A 55 21.88 9.84 -14.87
CA LEU A 55 22.71 9.02 -13.99
C LEU A 55 22.09 8.89 -12.60
N PHE A 56 21.57 9.98 -12.03
CA PHE A 56 20.88 9.95 -10.73
C PHE A 56 19.68 9.01 -10.76
N LYS A 57 18.84 9.10 -11.81
CA LYS A 57 17.71 8.19 -12.01
C LYS A 57 18.17 6.74 -12.10
N ALA A 58 19.24 6.44 -12.82
CA ALA A 58 19.76 5.07 -12.92
C ALA A 58 20.17 4.51 -11.54
N VAL A 59 20.90 5.30 -10.74
CA VAL A 59 21.29 4.91 -9.37
C VAL A 59 20.06 4.75 -8.46
N TRP A 60 19.12 5.70 -8.55
CA TRP A 60 17.85 5.66 -7.81
C TRP A 60 17.04 4.39 -8.07
N LEU A 61 16.92 4.01 -9.35
CA LEU A 61 16.23 2.79 -9.77
C LEU A 61 16.99 1.53 -9.34
N ALA A 62 18.32 1.52 -9.48
CA ALA A 62 19.16 0.39 -9.10
C ALA A 62 19.09 0.08 -7.59
N GLN A 63 18.96 1.10 -6.75
CA GLN A 63 18.76 0.94 -5.30
C GLN A 63 17.30 0.66 -4.91
N GLY A 64 16.36 0.60 -5.86
CA GLY A 64 14.97 0.24 -5.61
C GLY A 64 14.12 1.32 -4.95
N TRP A 65 14.56 2.59 -4.94
CA TRP A 65 13.83 3.69 -4.30
C TRP A 65 12.43 3.92 -4.89
N GLN A 66 12.20 3.55 -6.14
CA GLN A 66 10.87 3.59 -6.77
C GLN A 66 9.81 2.77 -6.01
N TRP A 67 10.24 1.71 -5.31
CA TRP A 67 9.34 0.82 -4.57
C TRP A 67 9.02 1.33 -3.18
N LEU A 68 9.73 2.36 -2.69
CA LEU A 68 9.60 2.85 -1.33
C LEU A 68 8.20 3.40 -1.05
N HIS A 69 7.56 4.01 -2.05
CA HIS A 69 6.16 4.48 -1.96
C HIS A 69 5.14 3.37 -1.73
N PHE A 70 5.46 2.11 -2.02
CA PHE A 70 4.55 0.97 -1.85
C PHE A 70 4.77 0.23 -0.53
N ARG A 71 5.62 0.73 0.37
CA ARG A 71 5.82 0.12 1.69
C ARG A 71 4.70 0.46 2.67
N VAL A 72 3.90 1.49 2.40
CA VAL A 72 2.87 1.99 3.33
C VAL A 72 1.60 2.35 2.56
N PHE A 73 0.54 1.58 2.78
CA PHE A 73 -0.77 1.76 2.12
C PHE A 73 -1.81 2.46 3.00
N ASP A 74 -1.67 2.41 4.33
CA ASP A 74 -2.56 3.12 5.26
C ASP A 74 -2.37 4.64 5.14
N ASP A 75 -3.45 5.40 4.96
CA ASP A 75 -3.39 6.84 4.69
C ASP A 75 -2.68 7.63 5.78
N ARG A 76 -3.00 7.36 7.05
CA ARG A 76 -2.43 8.10 8.19
C ARG A 76 -0.94 7.81 8.34
N SER A 77 -0.57 6.55 8.21
CA SER A 77 0.81 6.08 8.25
C SER A 77 1.61 6.63 7.07
N ARG A 78 0.99 6.64 5.89
CA ARG A 78 1.58 7.11 4.64
C ARG A 78 1.87 8.60 4.69
N GLU A 79 0.97 9.40 5.25
CA GLU A 79 1.23 10.83 5.47
C GLU A 79 2.48 11.04 6.35
N ALA A 80 2.59 10.31 7.47
CA ALA A 80 3.76 10.41 8.34
C ALA A 80 5.04 9.93 7.65
N PHE A 81 4.98 8.80 6.95
CA PHE A 81 6.07 8.24 6.15
C PHE A 81 6.60 9.25 5.11
N ILE A 82 5.71 9.86 4.31
CA ILE A 82 6.11 10.83 3.28
C ILE A 82 6.71 12.07 3.92
N LYS A 83 6.06 12.64 4.94
CA LYS A 83 6.56 13.85 5.63
C LYS A 83 7.94 13.63 6.25
N VAL A 84 8.15 12.49 6.91
CA VAL A 84 9.45 12.19 7.51
C VAL A 84 10.50 11.94 6.42
N SER A 85 10.18 11.17 5.38
CA SER A 85 11.12 10.91 4.27
C SER A 85 11.58 12.21 3.60
N LEU A 86 10.64 13.09 3.25
CA LEU A 86 10.96 14.42 2.68
C LEU A 86 11.82 15.26 3.64
N ARG A 87 11.51 15.23 4.94
CA ARG A 87 12.30 15.92 5.96
C ARG A 87 13.74 15.39 6.04
N LEU A 88 13.96 14.09 5.92
CA LEU A 88 15.30 13.49 5.98
C LEU A 88 16.15 13.83 4.76
N PHE A 89 15.56 13.95 3.57
CA PHE A 89 16.26 14.52 2.42
C PHE A 89 16.64 15.99 2.66
N LEU A 90 15.74 16.79 3.23
CA LEU A 90 16.03 18.18 3.58
C LEU A 90 17.09 18.33 4.68
N GLU A 91 17.25 17.34 5.56
CA GLU A 91 18.33 17.32 6.56
C GLU A 91 19.71 17.32 5.88
N ARG A 92 19.86 16.64 4.73
CA ARG A 92 21.10 16.57 3.95
C ARG A 92 21.32 17.75 2.99
N SER A 93 20.33 18.62 2.83
CA SER A 93 20.48 19.84 2.03
C SER A 93 20.98 21.05 2.84
N VAL A 94 21.21 20.89 4.15
CA VAL A 94 21.68 21.97 5.04
C VAL A 94 23.06 22.49 4.62
N ARG A 95 23.29 23.81 4.79
CA ARG A 95 24.51 24.52 4.35
C ARG A 95 25.82 23.97 4.91
N THR A 96 25.79 23.22 6.01
CA THR A 96 26.95 22.58 6.63
C THR A 96 27.47 21.37 5.85
N GLU A 97 26.63 20.79 4.99
CA GLU A 97 26.98 19.63 4.17
C GLU A 97 27.68 20.07 2.87
N ALA A 98 28.50 19.17 2.31
CA ALA A 98 29.21 19.42 1.06
C ALA A 98 28.25 19.83 -0.08
N PRO A 99 28.63 20.77 -0.98
CA PRO A 99 27.78 21.20 -2.10
C PRO A 99 27.20 20.04 -2.92
N PHE A 100 28.02 19.03 -3.20
CA PHE A 100 27.60 17.84 -3.94
C PHE A 100 26.49 17.07 -3.21
N THR A 101 26.69 16.75 -1.92
CA THR A 101 25.70 16.10 -1.06
C THR A 101 24.36 16.82 -1.08
N ARG A 102 24.39 18.16 -1.00
CA ARG A 102 23.17 18.99 -1.00
C ARG A 102 22.41 18.86 -2.32
N VAL A 103 23.11 18.88 -3.46
CA VAL A 103 22.49 18.72 -4.80
C VAL A 103 21.83 17.35 -4.92
N VAL A 104 22.53 16.28 -4.52
CA VAL A 104 21.98 14.91 -4.59
C VAL A 104 20.77 14.74 -3.68
N ALA A 105 20.83 15.29 -2.46
CA ALA A 105 19.70 15.28 -1.54
C ALA A 105 18.48 16.03 -2.10
N LEU A 106 18.69 17.15 -2.79
CA LEU A 106 17.62 17.88 -3.47
C LEU A 106 17.06 17.13 -4.69
N LEU A 107 17.91 16.44 -5.46
CA LEU A 107 17.46 15.56 -6.54
C LEU A 107 16.63 14.39 -6.00
N GLY A 108 17.05 13.78 -4.90
CA GLY A 108 16.30 12.72 -4.20
C GLY A 108 14.96 13.22 -3.67
N LEU A 109 14.94 14.39 -3.02
CA LEU A 109 13.70 15.04 -2.58
C LEU A 109 12.73 15.27 -3.75
N TYR A 110 13.23 15.84 -4.85
CA TYR A 110 12.45 16.13 -6.05
C TYR A 110 11.91 14.85 -6.70
N THR A 111 12.75 13.84 -6.91
CA THR A 111 12.33 12.58 -7.51
C THR A 111 11.35 11.84 -6.61
N PHE A 112 11.59 11.76 -5.29
CA PHE A 112 10.68 11.14 -4.34
C PHE A 112 9.30 11.81 -4.35
N PHE A 113 9.26 13.15 -4.35
CA PHE A 113 8.02 13.92 -4.38
C PHE A 113 7.23 13.71 -5.68
N ASN A 114 7.89 13.73 -6.85
CA ASN A 114 7.21 13.62 -8.15
C ASN A 114 6.85 12.18 -8.55
N THR A 115 7.44 11.18 -7.90
CA THR A 115 7.14 9.75 -8.14
C THR A 115 6.06 9.20 -7.22
N GLN A 116 5.43 10.07 -6.41
CA GLN A 116 4.27 9.67 -5.61
C GLN A 116 3.16 9.17 -6.55
N PRO A 117 2.53 8.02 -6.27
CA PRO A 117 1.44 7.51 -7.09
C PRO A 117 0.26 8.47 -7.04
N THR A 118 -0.16 8.95 -8.21
CA THR A 118 -1.37 9.76 -8.41
C THR A 118 -2.34 8.97 -9.28
N GLY A 119 -3.57 8.77 -8.81
CA GLY A 119 -4.64 8.18 -9.62
C GLY A 119 -4.76 6.65 -9.58
N SER A 120 -4.23 5.97 -8.56
CA SER A 120 -4.55 4.55 -8.34
C SER A 120 -6.02 4.36 -7.96
N ALA A 121 -6.61 3.21 -8.32
CA ALA A 121 -8.00 2.86 -8.03
C ALA A 121 -8.34 2.92 -6.52
N LEU A 122 -7.35 2.70 -5.66
CA LEU A 122 -7.37 3.08 -4.25
C LEU A 122 -6.75 4.46 -4.11
N THR A 123 -7.50 5.42 -3.60
CA THR A 123 -7.03 6.79 -3.35
C THR A 123 -5.97 6.77 -2.25
N LEU A 124 -4.71 6.60 -2.63
CA LEU A 124 -3.60 6.68 -1.68
C LEU A 124 -3.31 8.15 -1.35
N TYR A 125 -3.07 8.45 -0.08
CA TYR A 125 -2.59 9.77 0.32
C TYR A 125 -1.34 10.18 -0.49
N SER A 126 -1.41 11.35 -1.13
CA SER A 126 -0.31 11.98 -1.84
C SER A 126 -0.10 13.39 -1.30
N SER A 127 1.15 13.71 -0.96
CA SER A 127 1.49 15.03 -0.47
C SER A 127 1.58 16.00 -1.64
N GLN A 128 0.72 17.03 -1.61
CA GLN A 128 0.70 18.08 -2.63
C GLN A 128 1.77 19.15 -2.40
N ASN A 129 2.36 19.22 -1.20
CA ASN A 129 3.26 20.30 -0.82
C ASN A 129 4.43 19.78 0.02
N ILE A 130 5.64 20.29 -0.25
CA ILE A 130 6.83 20.01 0.55
C ILE A 130 6.86 20.99 1.73
N LEU A 131 6.80 20.47 2.95
CA LEU A 131 6.92 21.28 4.17
C LEU A 131 8.39 21.64 4.39
N ILE A 132 8.76 22.88 4.07
CA ILE A 132 10.08 23.42 4.38
C ILE A 132 10.02 24.13 5.74
N PRO A 133 10.85 23.75 6.74
CA PRO A 133 10.94 24.48 7.99
C PRO A 133 11.35 25.93 7.72
N LEU A 134 10.44 26.87 8.03
CA LEU A 134 10.71 28.31 8.03
C LEU A 134 11.81 28.59 9.07
N GLY A 135 12.94 29.11 8.62
CA GLY A 135 14.04 29.51 9.52
C GLY A 135 15.44 29.15 9.04
N ARG A 136 15.59 28.41 7.94
CA ARG A 136 16.91 28.18 7.33
C ARG A 136 16.92 28.70 5.89
N SER A 137 17.90 29.54 5.61
CA SER A 137 18.16 30.34 4.40
C SER A 137 18.46 29.51 3.12
N LEU A 138 17.84 28.34 2.98
CA LEU A 138 17.90 27.45 1.82
C LEU A 138 17.29 28.10 0.57
N LEU A 139 16.21 28.88 0.72
CA LEU A 139 15.58 29.58 -0.40
C LEU A 139 16.47 30.69 -0.99
N LEU A 140 17.28 31.34 -0.17
CA LEU A 140 18.22 32.36 -0.63
C LEU A 140 19.35 31.75 -1.48
N ALA A 141 19.82 30.53 -1.16
CA ALA A 141 20.97 29.96 -1.87
C ALA A 141 20.66 29.56 -3.32
N VAL A 142 19.46 29.06 -3.61
CA VAL A 142 19.06 28.71 -4.99
C VAL A 142 18.69 29.95 -5.80
N ALA A 143 18.09 30.96 -5.15
CA ALA A 143 17.74 32.21 -5.79
C ALA A 143 18.98 33.07 -6.11
N SER A 144 20.01 33.06 -5.27
CA SER A 144 21.24 33.83 -5.48
C SER A 144 22.07 33.36 -6.68
N SER A 145 21.95 32.09 -7.10
CA SER A 145 22.63 31.57 -8.29
C SER A 145 21.96 31.97 -9.61
N ARG A 146 20.80 32.64 -9.56
CA ARG A 146 20.00 33.06 -10.73
C ARG A 146 20.26 34.51 -11.16
N SER A 147 21.32 35.13 -10.67
CA SER A 147 21.71 36.49 -11.07
C SER A 147 22.19 36.53 -12.52
N SER A 148 21.53 37.39 -13.33
CA SER A 148 21.88 37.92 -14.67
C SER A 148 22.15 36.87 -15.76
N ASP A 149 21.33 36.60 -16.80
CA ASP A 149 20.85 37.58 -17.79
C ASP A 149 19.73 37.07 -18.75
N ASN A 150 19.10 35.91 -18.55
CA ASN A 150 18.18 35.36 -19.56
C ASN A 150 16.71 35.33 -19.10
N ALA A 151 15.96 36.35 -19.51
CA ALA A 151 14.54 36.58 -19.17
C ALA A 151 13.51 35.66 -19.87
N ASN A 152 13.92 34.66 -20.68
CA ASN A 152 13.01 33.93 -21.57
C ASN A 152 12.87 32.41 -21.30
N ALA A 153 13.26 31.90 -20.14
CA ALA A 153 13.17 30.46 -19.88
C ALA A 153 11.84 30.04 -19.23
N ALA A 154 11.06 29.31 -20.02
CA ALA A 154 9.88 28.49 -19.76
C ALA A 154 9.50 28.23 -18.29
N SER A 155 8.19 28.33 -18.04
CA SER A 155 7.46 27.96 -16.81
C SER A 155 7.84 26.57 -16.27
N ALA A 156 8.92 26.51 -15.49
CA ALA A 156 9.20 25.36 -14.63
C ALA A 156 8.05 25.22 -13.61
N PRO A 157 7.63 23.99 -13.26
CA PRO A 157 6.57 23.77 -12.29
C PRO A 157 6.94 24.46 -10.98
N ALA A 158 6.22 25.54 -10.67
CA ALA A 158 6.42 26.29 -9.45
C ALA A 158 6.10 25.36 -8.28
N ILE A 159 7.13 24.93 -7.56
CA ILE A 159 6.98 24.20 -6.30
C ILE A 159 6.19 25.15 -5.38
N ARG A 160 4.89 24.88 -5.22
CA ARG A 160 4.03 25.65 -4.31
C ARG A 160 4.47 25.30 -2.91
N LEU A 161 5.27 26.20 -2.34
CA LEU A 161 5.67 26.14 -0.95
C LEU A 161 4.46 26.49 -0.10
N ALA A 162 3.69 25.48 0.31
CA ALA A 162 2.64 25.68 1.28
C ALA A 162 3.27 25.89 2.65
N TYR A 163 3.21 27.13 3.13
CA TYR A 163 3.56 27.45 4.50
C TYR A 163 2.51 26.83 5.44
N PRO A 164 2.92 26.13 6.51
CA PRO A 164 1.97 25.71 7.53
C PRO A 164 1.37 26.97 8.14
N ARG A 165 0.09 27.22 7.91
CA ARG A 165 -0.62 28.46 8.29
C ARG A 165 -0.79 28.63 9.82
N ASN A 166 -0.20 27.77 10.65
CA ASN A 166 -0.24 27.86 12.12
C ASN A 166 0.78 26.90 12.80
N PRO A 167 2.09 27.20 12.82
CA PRO A 167 3.09 26.36 13.47
C PRO A 167 3.05 26.41 15.02
N PHE A 168 2.28 27.34 15.60
CA PHE A 168 2.26 27.60 17.05
C PHE A 168 0.98 27.14 17.78
N ASN A 169 0.14 26.30 17.16
CA ASN A 169 -1.06 25.79 17.84
C ASN A 169 -1.17 24.26 17.74
N PRO A 170 -0.44 23.50 18.60
CA PRO A 170 -0.59 22.05 18.68
C PRO A 170 -1.92 21.70 19.34
N ARG A 171 -3.03 21.83 18.60
CA ARG A 171 -4.37 21.42 19.08
C ARG A 171 -4.55 19.91 19.23
N GLN A 172 -3.50 19.14 18.94
CA GLN A 172 -3.44 17.70 19.15
C GLN A 172 -2.14 17.38 19.87
N LEU A 173 -2.10 17.67 21.18
CA LEU A 173 -1.13 17.00 22.05
C LEU A 173 -1.42 15.50 22.03
N PRO A 174 -0.38 14.63 22.04
CA PRO A 174 -0.56 13.21 22.24
C PRO A 174 -1.37 13.04 23.52
N ARG A 175 -2.58 12.49 23.42
CA ARG A 175 -3.30 12.06 24.61
C ARG A 175 -2.45 10.98 25.24
N GLU A 176 -1.89 11.27 26.40
CA GLU A 176 -1.18 10.30 27.21
C GLU A 176 -2.10 9.10 27.40
N ILE A 177 -1.71 7.97 26.83
CA ILE A 177 -2.38 6.71 27.12
C ILE A 177 -1.88 6.34 28.50
N TYR A 178 -2.66 6.68 29.53
CA TYR A 178 -2.48 6.10 30.87
C TYR A 178 -2.62 4.59 30.71
N VAL A 179 -1.48 3.90 30.69
CA VAL A 179 -1.44 2.47 30.96
C VAL A 179 -1.55 2.39 32.47
N ASP A 180 -2.78 2.23 32.97
CA ASP A 180 -2.98 1.79 34.34
C ASP A 180 -2.20 0.47 34.49
N SER A 181 -1.10 0.56 35.23
CA SER A 181 -0.40 -0.57 35.81
C SER A 181 -1.40 -1.29 36.71
N LEU A 182 -2.09 -2.25 36.13
CA LEU A 182 -3.00 -3.18 36.80
C LEU A 182 -2.21 -3.91 37.90
N THR A 183 -2.35 -3.42 39.12
CA THR A 183 -2.20 -4.22 40.32
C THR A 183 -3.26 -5.30 40.30
N ASP A 184 -2.83 -6.56 40.10
CA ASP A 184 -3.62 -7.76 40.30
C ASP A 184 -3.95 -7.90 41.79
N SER A 185 -4.94 -7.17 42.29
CA SER A 185 -5.56 -7.46 43.58
C SER A 185 -6.96 -6.87 43.60
N ASP A 186 -7.92 -7.77 43.81
CA ASP A 186 -9.31 -7.51 44.14
C ASP A 186 -10.15 -6.79 43.09
N LEU A 187 -11.01 -7.54 42.40
CA LEU A 187 -12.43 -7.22 42.25
C LEU A 187 -13.16 -8.43 41.64
N GLN A 188 -13.69 -9.28 42.52
CA GLN A 188 -14.81 -10.17 42.19
C GLN A 188 -16.06 -9.31 41.95
N VAL A 189 -16.19 -8.72 40.76
CA VAL A 189 -17.40 -7.98 40.37
C VAL A 189 -18.08 -8.70 39.20
N ALA A 190 -19.39 -8.87 39.36
CA ALA A 190 -20.31 -9.62 38.52
C ALA A 190 -20.02 -9.49 37.01
N LYS A 191 -19.94 -10.65 36.37
CA LYS A 191 -19.68 -10.82 34.94
C LYS A 191 -20.78 -10.13 34.12
N LYS A 192 -20.46 -8.98 33.53
CA LYS A 192 -21.26 -8.39 32.45
C LYS A 192 -21.24 -9.34 31.25
N SER A 193 -22.38 -9.99 31.01
CA SER A 193 -22.66 -10.79 29.81
C SER A 193 -22.30 -10.00 28.56
N GLY A 194 -21.32 -10.48 27.78
CA GLY A 194 -20.98 -9.89 26.48
C GLY A 194 -19.49 -9.67 26.21
N ARG A 195 -18.62 -9.59 27.24
CA ARG A 195 -17.17 -9.48 27.02
C ARG A 195 -16.52 -10.87 27.07
N PRO A 196 -15.90 -11.35 25.98
CA PRO A 196 -15.23 -12.65 25.96
C PRO A 196 -14.18 -12.73 27.07
N SER A 197 -14.28 -13.77 27.90
CA SER A 197 -13.33 -14.00 29.00
C SER A 197 -11.91 -14.20 28.45
N LYS A 198 -10.87 -13.98 29.28
CA LYS A 198 -9.49 -14.39 28.96
C LYS A 198 -9.47 -15.87 28.53
N ARG A 199 -10.29 -16.72 29.16
CA ARG A 199 -10.45 -18.14 28.82
C ARG A 199 -11.03 -18.35 27.42
N ASP A 200 -12.01 -17.56 27.01
CA ASP A 200 -12.63 -17.65 25.68
C ASP A 200 -11.68 -17.19 24.58
N LYS A 201 -10.90 -16.14 24.85
CA LYS A 201 -9.85 -15.67 23.95
C LYS A 201 -8.77 -16.74 23.74
N ALA A 202 -8.32 -17.39 24.82
CA ALA A 202 -7.36 -18.49 24.75
C ALA A 202 -7.92 -19.69 23.96
N LYS A 203 -9.17 -20.07 24.22
CA LYS A 203 -9.84 -21.16 23.49
C LYS A 203 -9.98 -20.84 21.99
N LYS A 204 -10.32 -19.60 21.65
CA LYS A 204 -10.43 -19.16 20.25
C LYS A 204 -9.07 -19.09 19.55
N ALA A 205 -8.02 -18.65 20.24
CA ALA A 205 -6.66 -18.65 19.71
C ALA A 205 -6.17 -20.08 19.44
N LYS A 206 -6.42 -21.02 20.37
CA LYS A 206 -6.09 -22.43 20.17
C LYS A 206 -6.82 -23.04 18.97
N ALA A 207 -8.13 -22.78 18.84
CA ALA A 207 -8.90 -23.25 17.69
C ALA A 207 -8.40 -22.66 16.35
N ALA A 208 -7.92 -21.42 16.35
CA ALA A 208 -7.33 -20.81 15.15
C ALA A 208 -5.99 -21.47 14.79
N LEU A 209 -5.15 -21.79 15.78
CA LEU A 209 -3.90 -22.53 15.56
C LEU A 209 -4.16 -23.93 15.02
N ASP A 210 -5.09 -24.68 15.62
CA ASP A 210 -5.48 -26.02 15.13
C ASP A 210 -6.02 -25.96 13.70
N GLY A 211 -6.72 -24.87 13.34
CA GLY A 211 -7.21 -24.62 11.98
C GLY A 211 -6.08 -24.38 10.97
N ILE A 212 -5.05 -23.62 11.35
CA ILE A 212 -3.85 -23.40 10.54
C ILE A 212 -3.08 -24.70 10.38
N ASP A 213 -2.90 -25.46 11.46
CA ASP A 213 -2.14 -26.72 11.44
C ASP A 213 -2.82 -27.77 10.55
N LYS A 214 -4.15 -27.90 10.66
CA LYS A 214 -4.94 -28.74 9.76
C LYS A 214 -4.86 -28.25 8.32
N TRP A 215 -4.87 -26.94 8.09
CA TRP A 215 -4.70 -26.38 6.75
C TRP A 215 -3.31 -26.68 6.20
N MET A 216 -2.24 -26.57 6.99
CA MET A 216 -0.89 -26.95 6.60
C MET A 216 -0.80 -28.43 6.28
N HIS A 217 -1.36 -29.33 7.09
CA HIS A 217 -1.38 -30.76 6.78
C HIS A 217 -2.14 -31.08 5.49
N ASN A 218 -3.24 -30.38 5.21
CA ASN A 218 -4.00 -30.56 3.97
C ASN A 218 -3.32 -29.92 2.75
N THR A 219 -2.48 -28.91 2.93
CA THR A 219 -1.78 -28.20 1.83
C THR A 219 -0.32 -28.63 1.65
N SER A 220 0.23 -29.39 2.59
CA SER A 220 1.53 -30.05 2.44
C SER A 220 1.40 -31.08 1.33
N ALA A 221 1.90 -30.75 0.14
CA ALA A 221 1.95 -31.68 -0.97
C ALA A 221 2.64 -32.97 -0.49
N PRO A 222 2.09 -34.16 -0.76
CA PRO A 222 2.80 -35.40 -0.54
C PRO A 222 4.12 -35.31 -1.28
N ARG A 223 5.23 -35.30 -0.52
CA ARG A 223 6.57 -35.36 -1.10
C ARG A 223 6.62 -36.68 -1.88
N PRO A 224 6.85 -36.68 -3.21
CA PRO A 224 6.87 -37.92 -3.96
C PRO A 224 8.04 -38.75 -3.43
N SER A 225 7.72 -39.74 -2.59
CA SER A 225 8.63 -40.83 -2.26
C SER A 225 8.86 -41.59 -3.55
N ALA A 226 10.12 -41.64 -3.99
CA ALA A 226 10.54 -42.08 -5.31
C ALA A 226 10.41 -43.59 -5.57
N GLN A 227 9.46 -44.29 -4.93
CA GLN A 227 9.25 -45.72 -5.15
C GLN A 227 7.74 -46.02 -5.19
N ASP A 228 7.37 -46.74 -6.25
CA ASP A 228 6.13 -47.51 -6.47
C ASP A 228 5.11 -46.98 -7.50
N GLN A 229 5.34 -47.51 -8.70
CA GLN A 229 4.48 -48.02 -9.77
C GLN A 229 2.94 -47.89 -9.69
N GLU A 230 2.40 -47.41 -10.82
CA GLU A 230 1.22 -47.89 -11.58
C GLU A 230 -0.06 -48.26 -10.80
N GLY A 231 -0.91 -47.26 -10.57
CA GLY A 231 -2.33 -47.45 -10.23
C GLY A 231 -3.19 -46.27 -10.72
N PRO A 232 -4.46 -46.49 -11.10
CA PRO A 232 -5.29 -45.46 -11.74
C PRO A 232 -5.68 -44.36 -10.76
N SER A 233 -5.21 -43.16 -11.10
CA SER A 233 -5.25 -41.92 -10.33
C SER A 233 -6.67 -41.36 -10.11
N THR A 234 -7.08 -41.28 -8.85
CA THR A 234 -8.24 -40.50 -8.38
C THR A 234 -7.83 -39.56 -7.24
N ALA A 235 -7.12 -38.46 -7.54
CA ALA A 235 -6.95 -37.34 -6.59
C ALA A 235 -6.38 -36.07 -7.25
N THR A 236 -7.10 -35.49 -8.21
CA THR A 236 -6.75 -34.19 -8.82
C THR A 236 -7.68 -33.09 -8.31
N ILE A 237 -7.50 -32.63 -7.08
CA ILE A 237 -8.29 -31.50 -6.53
C ILE A 237 -7.41 -30.34 -6.03
N HIS A 238 -6.11 -30.54 -5.78
CA HIS A 238 -5.23 -29.50 -5.22
C HIS A 238 -4.25 -28.84 -6.22
N TYR A 239 -4.52 -28.90 -7.52
CA TYR A 239 -3.77 -28.15 -8.54
C TYR A 239 -4.39 -26.79 -8.89
N LEU A 240 -5.52 -26.41 -8.27
CA LEU A 240 -6.33 -25.24 -8.67
C LEU A 240 -6.03 -23.93 -7.92
N LEU A 241 -5.17 -23.93 -6.90
CA LEU A 241 -4.89 -22.71 -6.10
C LEU A 241 -3.48 -22.12 -6.30
N ALA A 242 -2.54 -22.89 -6.84
CA ALA A 242 -1.16 -22.43 -7.09
C ALA A 242 -0.84 -22.19 -8.57
N GLN A 243 -1.67 -22.71 -9.49
CA GLN A 243 -1.62 -22.27 -10.88
C GLN A 243 -2.66 -21.17 -11.09
N PRO A 244 -2.27 -19.93 -11.45
CA PRO A 244 -3.24 -19.02 -12.03
C PRO A 244 -3.87 -19.76 -13.20
N PRO A 245 -5.21 -19.79 -13.34
CA PRO A 245 -5.86 -20.60 -14.35
C PRO A 245 -5.37 -20.14 -15.73
N MET A 246 -4.39 -20.86 -16.30
CA MET A 246 -3.75 -20.50 -17.56
C MET A 246 -4.78 -20.44 -18.70
N GLN A 247 -5.80 -21.30 -18.63
CA GLN A 247 -6.95 -21.29 -19.52
C GLN A 247 -7.74 -19.97 -19.41
N SER A 248 -8.04 -19.52 -18.18
CA SER A 248 -8.75 -18.24 -17.99
C SER A 248 -7.94 -17.02 -18.46
N LEU A 249 -6.61 -17.09 -18.39
CA LEU A 249 -5.73 -16.01 -18.84
C LEU A 249 -5.72 -15.93 -20.37
N TRP A 250 -5.63 -17.08 -21.05
CA TRP A 250 -5.69 -17.13 -22.52
C TRP A 250 -7.06 -16.67 -23.04
N GLU A 251 -8.14 -17.15 -22.44
CA GLU A 251 -9.51 -16.72 -22.76
C GLU A 251 -9.68 -15.21 -22.54
N TYR A 252 -9.16 -14.68 -21.43
CA TYR A 252 -9.18 -13.24 -21.16
C TYR A 252 -8.38 -12.45 -22.20
N GLN A 253 -7.20 -12.92 -22.59
CA GLN A 253 -6.37 -12.26 -23.60
C GLN A 253 -7.03 -12.26 -24.99
N ALA A 254 -7.60 -13.39 -25.39
CA ALA A 254 -8.33 -13.53 -26.66
C ALA A 254 -9.59 -12.64 -26.68
N HIS A 255 -10.32 -12.58 -25.57
CA HIS A 255 -11.48 -11.70 -25.43
C HIS A 255 -11.06 -10.23 -25.49
N LYS A 256 -10.01 -9.85 -24.75
CA LYS A 256 -9.51 -8.48 -24.73
C LYS A 256 -9.03 -8.01 -26.10
N SER A 257 -8.32 -8.84 -26.85
CA SER A 257 -7.86 -8.48 -28.20
C SER A 257 -9.03 -8.33 -29.16
N SER A 258 -10.05 -9.21 -29.08
CA SER A 258 -11.29 -9.09 -29.85
C SER A 258 -12.02 -7.78 -29.56
N THR A 259 -12.17 -7.42 -28.28
CA THR A 259 -12.83 -6.15 -27.89
C THR A 259 -12.06 -4.92 -28.40
N LEU A 260 -10.72 -4.93 -28.30
CA LEU A 260 -9.90 -3.82 -28.78
C LEU A 260 -9.95 -3.66 -30.31
N LEU A 261 -10.02 -4.77 -31.06
CA LEU A 261 -10.21 -4.73 -32.50
C LEU A 261 -11.58 -4.15 -32.87
N ALA A 262 -12.65 -4.54 -32.16
CA ALA A 262 -13.99 -4.00 -32.37
C ALA A 262 -14.07 -2.48 -32.10
N ILE A 263 -13.34 -1.98 -31.09
CA ILE A 263 -13.26 -0.54 -30.80
C ILE A 263 -12.54 0.21 -31.92
N ASN A 264 -11.44 -0.34 -32.44
CA ASN A 264 -10.63 0.31 -33.48
C ASN A 264 -11.24 0.20 -34.88
N SER A 265 -12.17 -0.72 -35.13
CA SER A 265 -12.82 -0.89 -36.43
C SER A 265 -13.97 0.07 -36.69
N VAL A 266 -14.35 0.92 -35.73
CA VAL A 266 -15.46 1.88 -35.93
C VAL A 266 -14.95 3.10 -36.70
N PRO A 267 -15.39 3.31 -37.95
CA PRO A 267 -15.03 4.49 -38.72
C PRO A 267 -15.63 5.75 -38.09
N ALA A 268 -14.86 6.84 -38.07
CA ALA A 268 -15.19 8.09 -37.38
C ALA A 268 -16.45 8.81 -37.90
N GLU A 269 -17.06 8.33 -38.99
CA GLU A 269 -18.17 9.01 -39.68
C GLU A 269 -19.57 8.51 -39.28
N ALA A 270 -19.69 7.47 -38.44
CA ALA A 270 -20.98 6.95 -37.97
C ALA A 270 -21.34 7.51 -36.58
N LEU A 271 -21.70 8.81 -36.52
CA LEU A 271 -21.95 9.56 -35.28
C LEU A 271 -23.28 9.22 -34.54
N ASP A 272 -24.17 8.42 -35.13
CA ASP A 272 -25.49 8.09 -34.56
C ASP A 272 -25.65 6.63 -34.09
N SER A 273 -24.60 5.80 -34.18
CA SER A 273 -24.63 4.44 -33.63
C SER A 273 -24.21 4.47 -32.15
N PRO A 274 -24.88 3.72 -31.24
CA PRO A 274 -24.44 3.64 -29.85
C PRO A 274 -22.96 3.29 -29.83
N SER A 275 -22.18 4.15 -29.20
CA SER A 275 -20.71 4.06 -29.20
C SER A 275 -20.32 2.61 -28.88
N ALA A 276 -19.40 2.00 -29.62
CA ALA A 276 -18.94 0.64 -29.32
C ALA A 276 -18.54 0.46 -27.84
N MET A 277 -18.17 1.56 -27.18
CA MET A 277 -17.93 1.60 -25.74
C MET A 277 -19.20 1.37 -24.90
N GLU A 278 -20.37 1.86 -25.29
CA GLU A 278 -21.65 1.59 -24.62
C GLU A 278 -22.04 0.11 -24.73
N LEU A 279 -21.84 -0.50 -25.89
CA LEU A 279 -22.09 -1.95 -26.09
C LEU A 279 -21.18 -2.80 -25.19
N VAL A 280 -19.88 -2.47 -25.13
CA VAL A 280 -18.94 -3.17 -24.24
C VAL A 280 -19.29 -2.94 -22.77
N THR A 281 -19.70 -1.72 -22.41
CA THR A 281 -20.12 -1.41 -21.04
C THR A 281 -21.36 -2.20 -20.65
N HIS A 282 -22.33 -2.32 -21.57
CA HIS A 282 -23.53 -3.13 -21.37
C HIS A 282 -23.21 -4.61 -21.18
N GLU A 283 -22.34 -5.19 -22.01
CA GLU A 283 -21.93 -6.59 -21.89
C GLU A 283 -21.24 -6.89 -20.55
N VAL A 284 -20.35 -5.99 -20.10
CA VAL A 284 -19.68 -6.13 -18.80
C VAL A 284 -20.68 -6.09 -17.64
N LEU A 285 -21.66 -5.18 -17.70
CA LEU A 285 -22.71 -5.08 -16.69
C LEU A 285 -23.59 -6.34 -16.66
N GLU A 286 -23.90 -6.91 -17.81
CA GLU A 286 -24.70 -8.14 -17.91
C GLU A 286 -23.96 -9.34 -17.31
N ARG A 287 -22.65 -9.48 -17.57
CA ARG A 287 -21.81 -10.53 -16.93
C ARG A 287 -21.73 -10.36 -15.41
N LEU A 288 -21.56 -9.14 -14.92
CA LEU A 288 -21.55 -8.88 -13.47
C LEU A 288 -22.88 -9.25 -12.82
N ARG A 289 -24.00 -8.97 -13.50
CA ARG A 289 -25.33 -9.37 -13.04
C ARG A 289 -25.50 -10.89 -12.98
N GLN A 290 -25.06 -11.61 -14.01
CA GLN A 290 -25.08 -13.09 -14.02
C GLN A 290 -24.23 -13.69 -12.89
N LEU A 291 -23.03 -13.13 -12.64
CA LEU A 291 -22.20 -13.56 -11.52
C LEU A 291 -22.89 -13.33 -10.18
N GLN A 292 -23.51 -12.17 -9.98
CA GLN A 292 -24.25 -11.87 -8.76
C GLN A 292 -25.45 -12.82 -8.55
N GLU A 293 -26.18 -13.18 -9.61
CA GLU A 293 -27.28 -14.16 -9.55
C GLU A 293 -26.79 -15.56 -9.17
N THR A 294 -25.67 -16.01 -9.74
CA THR A 294 -25.08 -17.32 -9.40
C THR A 294 -24.53 -17.37 -7.96
N GLU A 295 -23.95 -16.28 -7.45
CA GLU A 295 -23.51 -16.21 -6.06
C GLU A 295 -24.70 -16.20 -5.08
N GLN A 296 -25.75 -15.43 -5.38
CA GLN A 296 -26.97 -15.41 -4.55
C GLN A 296 -27.67 -16.77 -4.51
N ALA A 297 -27.69 -17.51 -5.62
CA ALA A 297 -28.22 -18.87 -5.67
C ALA A 297 -27.42 -19.83 -4.77
N ARG A 298 -26.11 -19.63 -4.64
CA ARG A 298 -25.21 -20.46 -3.83
C ARG A 298 -25.34 -20.19 -2.32
N VAL A 299 -25.73 -18.97 -1.95
CA VAL A 299 -25.86 -18.55 -0.55
C VAL A 299 -27.23 -18.90 0.05
N LYS A 300 -28.23 -19.29 -0.76
CA LYS A 300 -29.51 -19.79 -0.23
C LYS A 300 -29.24 -21.07 0.57
N PRO A 301 -29.26 -21.01 1.92
CA PRO A 301 -28.98 -22.17 2.72
C PRO A 301 -30.15 -23.12 2.52
N THR A 302 -29.86 -24.34 2.09
CA THR A 302 -30.77 -25.46 2.24
C THR A 302 -31.09 -25.57 3.72
N ALA A 303 -32.20 -24.95 4.13
CA ALA A 303 -32.80 -25.15 5.44
C ALA A 303 -33.26 -26.60 5.49
N SER A 304 -32.32 -27.52 5.72
CA SER A 304 -32.64 -28.88 6.11
C SER A 304 -33.32 -28.76 7.47
N SER A 305 -34.63 -29.02 7.48
CA SER A 305 -35.42 -29.08 8.69
C SER A 305 -34.82 -30.16 9.59
N PHE A 306 -34.06 -29.73 10.59
CA PHE A 306 -33.63 -30.60 11.67
C PHE A 306 -34.86 -30.83 12.56
N SER A 307 -35.68 -31.82 12.19
CA SER A 307 -36.79 -32.25 13.02
C SER A 307 -36.23 -32.78 14.34
N GLY A 308 -36.59 -32.08 15.42
CA GLY A 308 -36.18 -32.42 16.77
C GLY A 308 -36.62 -33.83 17.14
N ARG A 309 -35.65 -34.68 17.46
CA ARG A 309 -35.90 -35.95 18.13
C ARG A 309 -36.04 -35.64 19.62
N GLU A 310 -37.29 -35.52 20.08
CA GLU A 310 -37.65 -35.48 21.50
C GLU A 310 -36.97 -36.66 22.23
N ARG A 311 -36.14 -36.33 23.22
CA ARG A 311 -35.69 -37.31 24.20
C ARG A 311 -36.76 -37.38 25.29
N GLN A 312 -37.50 -38.49 25.29
CA GLN A 312 -38.29 -38.92 26.43
C GLN A 312 -37.38 -39.03 27.66
N SER A 313 -37.75 -38.30 28.71
CA SER A 313 -37.24 -38.47 30.06
C SER A 313 -37.93 -39.69 30.66
N GLY A 314 -37.15 -40.73 30.94
CA GLY A 314 -37.57 -41.85 31.77
C GLY A 314 -37.53 -41.44 33.24
N LEU A 315 -38.60 -41.80 33.95
CA LEU A 315 -38.71 -41.88 35.41
C LEU A 315 -37.82 -42.98 35.98
#